data_AF-A0A1I5CGU9-F1
#
_entry.id   AF-A0A1I5CGU9-F1
#
_cell.length_a   1.000
_cell.length_b   1.000
_cell.length_c   1.000
_cell.angle_alpha   90.00
_cell.angle_beta   90.00
_cell.angle_gamma   90.00
#
_symmetry.space_group_name_H-M   'P 1'
#
loop_
_entity.id
_entity.type
_entity.pdbx_description
1 polymer ?
#
loop_
_entity_poly.entity_id
_entity_poly.type
_entity_poly.pdbx_seq_one_letter_code
_entity_poly.pdbx_strand_id
1 'polypeptide(L)'
;MALALCILGIGAHSLRAASRVDTKKPVTITAKVADGDTSAFATEYKGKVDIYLYRIATMDETGTLTVDDRYATAGIDLSVLNKKNATSQDVITGIVDPAMEKAEQVGKDEQFTLDRTNGDTSATSDPLEKGVGLYLYIPQRSTEDATSRYAYEFTPYIVFAPSSTFITTGTGSDEWDYNPSFNLKSTQIERTGKLRIVKKLDQYNISMGKQSFVYDVKGTLDGKVVINNVYKIDFDGPGTNDRIIDVDIPATTVLTVTEAYPGSSYKPVDEEKMVVDGLVVIPYEKEGDPIVTAEFENTYSGGLIVGGIAAENTFIEDENGDIHFIEDVVE
;
A
#
# COMPACT_ATOMS: atom_id res chain seq x y z
N MET A 1 -7.57 3.15 -17.71
CA MET A 1 -8.63 3.94 -18.38
C MET A 1 -8.95 5.15 -17.51
N ALA A 2 -8.68 6.37 -18.00
CA ALA A 2 -9.07 7.59 -17.29
C ALA A 2 -10.56 7.88 -17.57
N LEU A 3 -11.44 7.40 -16.69
CA LEU A 3 -12.82 7.87 -16.67
C LEU A 3 -12.82 9.24 -16.00
N ALA A 4 -13.03 10.28 -16.81
CA ALA A 4 -13.07 11.67 -16.38
C ALA A 4 -14.09 11.85 -15.26
N LEU A 5 -13.63 12.27 -14.07
CA LEU A 5 -14.49 12.71 -12.99
C LEU A 5 -14.86 14.17 -13.26
N CYS A 6 -15.93 14.38 -14.03
CA CYS A 6 -16.47 15.71 -14.28
C CYS A 6 -17.04 16.25 -12.96
N ILE A 7 -16.26 17.08 -12.24
CA ILE A 7 -16.87 18.06 -11.33
C ILE A 7 -17.24 19.25 -12.19
N LEU A 8 -18.54 19.43 -12.41
CA LEU A 8 -19.04 20.71 -12.85
C LEU A 8 -19.49 21.47 -11.62
N GLY A 9 -18.95 22.67 -11.48
CA GLY A 9 -19.18 23.50 -10.32
C GLY A 9 -20.65 23.88 -10.12
N ILE A 10 -21.01 24.27 -8.90
CA ILE A 10 -22.29 24.94 -8.54
C ILE A 10 -22.35 26.36 -9.18
N GLY A 11 -21.43 26.70 -10.07
CA GLY A 11 -21.19 28.03 -10.63
C GLY A 11 -22.46 28.69 -11.13
N ALA A 12 -23.11 29.43 -10.23
CA ALA A 12 -24.13 30.44 -10.43
C ALA A 12 -25.14 30.17 -11.57
N HIS A 13 -25.54 28.92 -11.77
CA HIS A 13 -26.85 28.67 -12.36
C HIS A 13 -27.85 28.91 -11.24
N SER A 14 -28.29 30.16 -11.17
CA SER A 14 -29.45 30.59 -10.40
C SER A 14 -30.45 29.44 -10.27
N LEU A 15 -30.76 29.06 -9.04
CA LEU A 15 -31.87 28.23 -8.54
C LEU A 15 -33.18 28.50 -9.28
N ARG A 16 -33.27 28.19 -10.57
CA ARG A 16 -34.46 28.45 -11.38
C ARG A 16 -35.43 27.27 -11.34
N ALA A 17 -35.10 26.19 -10.62
CA ALA A 17 -36.01 25.07 -10.42
C ALA A 17 -35.81 24.25 -9.12
N ALA A 18 -34.63 24.21 -8.49
CA ALA A 18 -34.44 23.45 -7.25
C ALA A 18 -35.09 24.13 -6.03
N SER A 19 -35.71 23.31 -5.17
CA SER A 19 -36.18 23.73 -3.85
C SER A 19 -35.01 24.13 -2.95
N ARG A 20 -35.28 24.90 -1.89
CA ARG A 20 -34.25 25.18 -0.86
C ARG A 20 -33.71 23.90 -0.23
N VAL A 21 -32.45 23.95 0.20
CA VAL A 21 -31.85 22.88 1.01
C VAL A 21 -32.50 22.88 2.40
N ASP A 22 -32.91 21.71 2.87
CA ASP A 22 -33.34 21.48 4.24
C ASP A 22 -32.13 21.15 5.10
N THR A 23 -31.54 22.18 5.70
CA THR A 23 -30.33 22.09 6.53
C THR A 23 -30.51 21.29 7.82
N LYS A 24 -31.75 20.95 8.19
CA LYS A 24 -32.06 20.15 9.39
C LYS A 24 -32.21 18.67 9.07
N LYS A 25 -32.36 18.30 7.80
CA LYS A 25 -32.52 16.91 7.41
C LYS A 25 -31.19 16.17 7.56
N PRO A 26 -31.18 14.99 8.21
CA PRO A 26 -29.99 14.16 8.28
C PRO A 26 -29.54 13.74 6.88
N VAL A 27 -28.24 13.59 6.69
CA VAL A 27 -27.66 13.03 5.46
C VAL A 27 -26.96 11.70 5.78
N THR A 28 -26.94 10.80 4.80
CA THR A 28 -26.05 9.63 4.83
C THR A 28 -25.15 9.68 3.60
N ILE A 29 -23.96 9.08 3.69
CA ILE A 29 -23.04 9.01 2.56
C ILE A 29 -22.70 7.55 2.31
N THR A 30 -22.83 7.10 1.06
CA THR A 30 -22.57 5.71 0.68
C THR A 30 -21.31 5.58 -0.17
N ALA A 31 -20.33 4.79 0.29
CA ALA A 31 -19.22 4.34 -0.54
C ALA A 31 -19.65 3.13 -1.37
N LYS A 32 -19.25 3.07 -2.64
CA LYS A 32 -19.60 1.99 -3.57
C LYS A 32 -18.39 1.47 -4.33
N VAL A 33 -18.41 0.18 -4.65
CA VAL A 33 -17.69 -0.37 -5.80
C VAL A 33 -18.51 -0.03 -7.03
N ALA A 34 -17.87 0.49 -8.08
CA ALA A 34 -18.60 0.92 -9.27
C ALA A 34 -19.27 -0.27 -9.98
N ASP A 35 -20.47 -0.06 -10.53
CA ASP A 35 -21.16 -1.09 -11.31
C ASP A 35 -20.31 -1.50 -12.52
N GLY A 36 -20.08 -2.81 -12.66
CA GLY A 36 -19.25 -3.36 -13.74
C GLY A 36 -17.75 -3.16 -13.56
N ASP A 37 -17.27 -2.76 -12.38
CA ASP A 37 -15.84 -2.71 -12.07
C ASP A 37 -15.24 -4.13 -12.11
N THR A 38 -14.20 -4.30 -12.94
CA THR A 38 -13.47 -5.56 -13.14
C THR A 38 -12.07 -5.52 -12.53
N SER A 39 -11.74 -4.52 -11.71
CA SER A 39 -10.47 -4.43 -11.01
C SER A 39 -10.31 -5.57 -10.00
N ALA A 40 -9.07 -5.90 -9.65
CA ALA A 40 -8.78 -6.90 -8.60
C ALA A 40 -9.41 -6.50 -7.25
N PHE A 41 -9.53 -5.20 -6.97
CA PHE A 41 -10.28 -4.74 -5.79
C PHE A 41 -11.75 -5.17 -5.87
N ALA A 42 -12.39 -5.00 -7.02
CA ALA A 42 -13.79 -5.38 -7.19
C ALA A 42 -14.02 -6.90 -7.22
N THR A 43 -13.10 -7.68 -7.78
CA THR A 43 -13.29 -9.12 -8.03
C THR A 43 -12.66 -10.03 -6.97
N GLU A 44 -11.49 -9.69 -6.47
CA GLU A 44 -10.62 -10.59 -5.70
C GLU A 44 -10.50 -10.17 -4.24
N TYR A 45 -10.47 -8.87 -3.94
CA TYR A 45 -10.23 -8.39 -2.57
C TYR A 45 -11.33 -8.84 -1.59
N LYS A 46 -10.90 -9.46 -0.47
CA LYS A 46 -11.73 -9.99 0.63
C LYS A 46 -11.28 -9.45 1.99
N GLY A 47 -11.39 -8.13 2.17
CA GLY A 47 -11.12 -7.50 3.46
C GLY A 47 -11.99 -6.27 3.66
N LYS A 48 -11.67 -5.50 4.70
CA LYS A 48 -12.38 -4.28 5.04
C LYS A 48 -11.64 -3.03 4.59
N VAL A 49 -12.43 -2.05 4.16
CA VAL A 49 -11.98 -0.69 3.88
C VAL A 49 -12.70 0.25 4.82
N ASP A 50 -11.96 0.84 5.76
CA ASP A 50 -12.47 1.94 6.56
C ASP A 50 -12.52 3.22 5.74
N ILE A 51 -13.61 3.98 5.85
CA ILE A 51 -13.78 5.28 5.20
C ILE A 51 -13.96 6.32 6.29
N TYR A 52 -13.05 7.30 6.32
CA TYR A 52 -13.17 8.45 7.21
C TYR A 52 -13.82 9.61 6.48
N LEU A 53 -14.82 10.23 7.12
CA LEU A 53 -15.48 11.42 6.62
C LEU A 53 -15.09 12.64 7.43
N TYR A 54 -14.82 13.73 6.72
CA TYR A 54 -14.52 15.03 7.30
C TYR A 54 -15.37 16.09 6.60
N ARG A 55 -16.24 16.76 7.34
CA ARG A 55 -17.00 17.92 6.87
C ARG A 55 -16.07 19.12 6.79
N ILE A 56 -15.70 19.49 5.57
CA ILE A 56 -14.77 20.57 5.28
C ILE A 56 -15.46 21.90 5.01
N ALA A 57 -16.76 21.88 4.69
CA ALA A 57 -17.60 23.07 4.59
C ALA A 57 -19.05 22.75 4.98
N THR A 58 -19.73 23.73 5.57
CA THR A 58 -21.18 23.71 5.80
C THR A 58 -21.92 24.24 4.57
N MET A 59 -23.19 23.87 4.40
CA MET A 59 -24.04 24.37 3.33
C MET A 59 -25.31 25.01 3.90
N ASP A 60 -25.69 26.18 3.39
CA ASP A 60 -26.92 26.87 3.80
C ASP A 60 -28.15 26.49 2.95
N GLU A 61 -29.32 27.07 3.28
CA GLU A 61 -30.59 26.81 2.57
C GLU A 61 -30.56 27.15 1.06
N THR A 62 -29.57 27.93 0.63
CA THR A 62 -29.37 28.35 -0.77
C THR A 62 -28.36 27.47 -1.52
N GLY A 63 -27.74 26.50 -0.84
CA GLY A 63 -26.65 25.69 -1.40
C GLY A 63 -25.28 26.36 -1.33
N THR A 64 -25.16 27.50 -0.63
CA THR A 64 -23.90 28.22 -0.51
C THR A 64 -23.00 27.52 0.52
N LEU A 65 -21.76 27.24 0.13
CA LEU A 65 -20.77 26.61 1.00
C LEU A 65 -19.97 27.63 1.81
N THR A 66 -19.70 27.31 3.07
CA THR A 66 -18.77 28.04 3.96
C THR A 66 -17.81 27.05 4.60
N VAL A 67 -16.50 27.27 4.47
CA VAL A 67 -15.46 26.42 5.07
C VAL A 67 -15.72 26.25 6.58
N ASP A 68 -15.65 25.01 7.05
CA ASP A 68 -15.83 24.68 8.48
C ASP A 68 -14.67 25.26 9.28
N ASP A 69 -14.94 25.79 10.48
CA ASP A 69 -13.94 26.52 11.28
C ASP A 69 -12.68 25.70 11.56
N ARG A 70 -12.80 24.37 11.66
CA ARG A 70 -11.66 23.45 11.82
C ARG A 70 -10.65 23.53 10.67
N TYR A 71 -11.11 23.94 9.49
CA TYR A 71 -10.34 24.06 8.26
C TYR A 71 -10.02 25.51 7.87
N ALA A 72 -10.33 26.50 8.72
CA ALA A 72 -10.16 27.92 8.40
C ALA A 72 -8.72 28.31 7.98
N THR A 73 -7.71 27.58 8.47
CA THR A 73 -6.28 27.81 8.13
C THR A 73 -5.74 26.85 7.07
N ALA A 74 -6.56 25.95 6.53
CA ALA A 74 -6.10 24.93 5.58
C ALA A 74 -5.84 25.50 4.18
N GLY A 75 -6.35 26.68 3.85
CA GLY A 75 -6.21 27.26 2.51
C GLY A 75 -7.17 26.67 1.47
N ILE A 76 -8.31 26.14 1.91
CA ILE A 76 -9.35 25.59 1.02
C ILE A 76 -9.96 26.71 0.15
N ASP A 77 -9.87 26.57 -1.16
CA ASP A 77 -10.48 27.45 -2.17
C ASP A 77 -11.77 26.86 -2.74
N LEU A 78 -12.90 27.17 -2.11
CA LEU A 78 -14.23 26.77 -2.60
C LEU A 78 -14.61 27.45 -3.92
N SER A 79 -13.93 28.52 -4.35
CA SER A 79 -14.24 29.19 -5.62
C SER A 79 -13.99 28.30 -6.83
N VAL A 80 -13.11 27.30 -6.69
CA VAL A 80 -12.87 26.27 -7.72
C VAL A 80 -14.15 25.55 -8.12
N LEU A 81 -15.03 25.27 -7.14
CA LEU A 81 -16.33 24.64 -7.36
C LEU A 81 -17.32 25.54 -8.09
N ASN A 82 -16.95 26.74 -8.50
CA ASN A 82 -17.79 27.63 -9.31
C ASN A 82 -17.16 27.95 -10.67
N LYS A 83 -15.97 27.42 -10.97
CA LYS A 83 -15.30 27.64 -12.25
C LYS A 83 -16.01 26.84 -13.35
N LYS A 84 -16.34 27.53 -14.45
CA LYS A 84 -17.05 26.96 -15.61
C LYS A 84 -16.38 25.71 -16.19
N ASN A 85 -15.05 25.64 -16.12
CA ASN A 85 -14.24 24.53 -16.63
C ASN A 85 -13.29 24.01 -15.55
N ALA A 86 -13.76 23.87 -14.32
CA ALA A 86 -12.98 23.25 -13.26
C ALA A 86 -12.54 21.84 -13.69
N THR A 87 -11.26 21.54 -13.51
CA THR A 87 -10.73 20.19 -13.67
C THR A 87 -10.71 19.46 -12.34
N SER A 88 -10.61 18.13 -12.35
CA SER A 88 -10.39 17.36 -11.11
C SER A 88 -9.12 17.82 -10.40
N GLN A 89 -8.08 18.21 -11.14
CA GLN A 89 -6.84 18.72 -10.57
C GLN A 89 -7.02 20.06 -9.84
N ASP A 90 -7.87 20.95 -10.36
CA ASP A 90 -8.16 22.21 -9.66
C ASP A 90 -8.81 21.94 -8.30
N VAL A 91 -9.72 20.95 -8.23
CA VAL A 91 -10.38 20.57 -6.97
C VAL A 91 -9.41 19.86 -6.03
N ILE A 92 -8.53 19.02 -6.57
CA ILE A 92 -7.49 18.36 -5.78
C ILE A 92 -6.60 19.41 -5.10
N THR A 93 -5.98 20.28 -5.89
CA THR A 93 -5.05 21.28 -5.37
C THR A 93 -5.73 22.37 -4.55
N GLY A 94 -6.95 22.77 -4.91
CA GLY A 94 -7.67 23.84 -4.20
C GLY A 94 -8.41 23.38 -2.95
N ILE A 95 -8.75 22.09 -2.83
CA ILE A 95 -9.64 21.60 -1.76
C ILE A 95 -9.13 20.31 -1.12
N VAL A 96 -8.87 19.26 -1.92
CA VAL A 96 -8.54 17.93 -1.37
C VAL A 96 -7.21 17.95 -0.64
N ASP A 97 -6.12 18.38 -1.29
CA ASP A 97 -4.77 18.43 -0.73
C ASP A 97 -4.72 19.26 0.58
N PRO A 98 -5.20 20.53 0.61
CA PRO A 98 -5.19 21.32 1.85
C PRO A 98 -6.07 20.71 2.94
N ALA A 99 -7.22 20.11 2.57
CA ALA A 99 -8.07 19.44 3.55
C ALA A 99 -7.42 18.17 4.11
N MET A 100 -6.71 17.38 3.29
CA MET A 100 -6.01 16.18 3.75
C MET A 100 -4.89 16.53 4.75
N GLU A 101 -4.07 17.53 4.45
CA GLU A 101 -3.01 17.98 5.37
C GLU A 101 -3.58 18.40 6.73
N LYS A 102 -4.78 19.01 6.73
CA LYS A 102 -5.45 19.41 7.96
C LYS A 102 -6.20 18.27 8.66
N ALA A 103 -6.70 17.28 7.92
CA ALA A 103 -7.54 16.18 8.43
C ALA A 103 -6.88 15.40 9.56
N GLU A 104 -5.56 15.19 9.47
CA GLU A 104 -4.76 14.50 10.51
C GLU A 104 -4.84 15.19 11.88
N GLN A 105 -5.17 16.48 11.92
CA GLN A 105 -5.14 17.31 13.14
C GLN A 105 -6.52 17.54 13.76
N VAL A 106 -7.60 17.41 12.98
CA VAL A 106 -8.95 17.91 13.36
C VAL A 106 -9.93 16.81 13.74
N GLY A 107 -9.55 15.54 13.55
CA GLY A 107 -10.40 14.38 13.82
C GLY A 107 -11.52 14.22 12.78
N LYS A 108 -11.88 12.96 12.50
CA LYS A 108 -12.97 12.62 11.58
C LYS A 108 -14.33 12.90 12.23
N ASP A 109 -15.31 13.27 11.41
CA ASP A 109 -16.70 13.41 11.82
C ASP A 109 -17.41 12.06 11.91
N GLU A 110 -17.03 11.12 11.04
CA GLU A 110 -17.63 9.78 10.99
C GLU A 110 -16.65 8.77 10.42
N GLN A 111 -16.83 7.50 10.77
CA GLN A 111 -16.18 6.36 10.16
C GLN A 111 -17.20 5.26 9.87
N PHE A 112 -17.15 4.72 8.67
CA PHE A 112 -17.89 3.52 8.32
C PHE A 112 -17.01 2.59 7.49
N THR A 113 -17.40 1.32 7.41
CA THR A 113 -16.54 0.28 6.86
C THR A 113 -17.26 -0.48 5.75
N LEU A 114 -16.62 -0.60 4.60
CA LEU A 114 -17.02 -1.54 3.55
C LEU A 114 -16.34 -2.89 3.83
N ASP A 115 -17.11 -3.90 4.20
CA ASP A 115 -16.61 -5.26 4.43
C ASP A 115 -16.82 -6.15 3.19
N ARG A 116 -15.75 -6.36 2.44
CA ARG A 116 -15.83 -7.19 1.23
C ARG A 116 -15.59 -8.68 1.47
N THR A 117 -15.47 -9.12 2.73
CA THR A 117 -15.24 -10.55 3.05
C THR A 117 -16.31 -11.44 2.40
N ASN A 118 -17.56 -10.98 2.40
CA ASN A 118 -18.70 -11.66 1.77
C ASN A 118 -19.10 -11.09 0.40
N GLY A 119 -18.30 -10.17 -0.15
CA GLY A 119 -18.53 -9.56 -1.46
C GLY A 119 -19.46 -8.35 -1.47
N ASP A 120 -19.66 -7.67 -0.33
CA ASP A 120 -20.44 -6.44 -0.30
C ASP A 120 -19.83 -5.39 -1.24
N THR A 121 -20.70 -4.67 -1.95
CA THR A 121 -20.32 -3.66 -2.95
C THR A 121 -20.59 -2.23 -2.48
N SER A 122 -21.18 -2.05 -1.31
CA SER A 122 -21.45 -0.72 -0.76
C SER A 122 -21.56 -0.73 0.76
N ALA A 123 -21.18 0.39 1.37
CA ALA A 123 -21.41 0.67 2.78
C ALA A 123 -21.88 2.11 2.95
N THR A 124 -22.78 2.34 3.91
CA THR A 124 -23.41 3.64 4.16
C THR A 124 -23.05 4.09 5.57
N SER A 125 -22.74 5.37 5.72
CA SER A 125 -22.51 5.99 7.03
C SER A 125 -23.77 5.95 7.90
N ASP A 126 -23.58 6.10 9.21
CA ASP A 126 -24.69 6.47 10.08
C ASP A 126 -25.27 7.85 9.67
N PRO A 127 -26.54 8.15 10.03
CA PRO A 127 -27.14 9.45 9.75
C PRO A 127 -26.39 10.60 10.43
N LEU A 128 -25.92 11.55 9.62
CA LEU A 128 -25.23 12.75 10.07
C LEU A 128 -26.26 13.86 10.35
N GLU A 129 -26.60 14.01 11.63
CA GLU A 129 -27.50 15.06 12.10
C GLU A 129 -26.90 16.45 11.86
N LYS A 130 -27.66 17.35 11.21
CA LYS A 130 -27.14 18.65 10.73
C LYS A 130 -25.87 18.49 9.88
N GLY A 131 -25.76 17.38 9.16
CA GLY A 131 -24.63 17.02 8.32
C GLY A 131 -24.65 17.66 6.93
N VAL A 132 -25.47 18.67 6.69
CA VAL A 132 -25.54 19.31 5.38
C VAL A 132 -24.25 20.11 5.11
N GLY A 133 -23.53 19.77 4.04
CA GLY A 133 -22.22 20.33 3.73
C GLY A 133 -21.45 19.63 2.60
N LEU A 134 -20.16 19.93 2.55
CA LEU A 134 -19.16 19.29 1.70
C LEU A 134 -18.24 18.44 2.57
N TYR A 135 -18.04 17.19 2.17
CA TYR A 135 -17.22 16.23 2.89
C TYR A 135 -16.00 15.84 2.07
N LEU A 136 -14.84 15.78 2.71
CA LEU A 136 -13.70 14.98 2.27
C LEU A 136 -13.91 13.56 2.77
N TYR A 137 -13.85 12.58 1.87
CA TYR A 137 -13.79 11.17 2.22
C TYR A 137 -12.36 10.65 2.01
N ILE A 138 -11.84 9.91 2.99
CA ILE A 138 -10.52 9.29 2.96
C ILE A 138 -10.69 7.79 3.21
N PRO A 139 -10.77 6.96 2.15
CA PRO A 139 -10.75 5.52 2.31
C PRO A 139 -9.34 5.10 2.71
N GLN A 140 -9.23 4.31 3.77
CA GLN A 140 -7.96 3.88 4.33
C GLN A 140 -7.35 2.78 3.47
N ARG A 141 -6.01 2.77 3.38
CA ARG A 141 -5.27 1.69 2.73
C ARG A 141 -5.65 0.36 3.39
N SER A 142 -5.93 -0.64 2.57
CA SER A 142 -6.25 -1.98 3.07
C SER A 142 -4.98 -2.74 3.44
N THR A 143 -4.79 -2.99 4.74
CA THR A 143 -3.64 -3.75 5.26
C THR A 143 -4.05 -4.90 6.19
N GLU A 144 -5.34 -5.22 6.27
CA GLU A 144 -5.86 -6.23 7.21
C GLU A 144 -5.26 -7.64 7.00
N ASP A 145 -4.94 -8.01 5.76
CA ASP A 145 -4.16 -9.21 5.49
C ASP A 145 -2.67 -8.86 5.47
N ALA A 146 -2.04 -9.07 6.63
CA ALA A 146 -0.61 -8.86 6.83
C ALA A 146 0.26 -9.70 5.87
N THR A 147 -0.27 -10.77 5.30
CA THR A 147 0.44 -11.70 4.41
C THR A 147 0.08 -11.56 2.92
N SER A 148 -0.96 -10.79 2.61
CA SER A 148 -1.39 -10.57 1.22
C SER A 148 -0.27 -9.98 0.38
N ARG A 149 -0.11 -10.51 -0.84
CA ARG A 149 0.78 -9.99 -1.87
C ARG A 149 0.45 -8.57 -2.29
N TYR A 150 -0.83 -8.19 -2.20
CA TYR A 150 -1.31 -6.90 -2.65
C TYR A 150 -1.92 -6.09 -1.51
N ALA A 151 -1.62 -4.80 -1.51
CA ALA A 151 -2.40 -3.79 -0.81
C ALA A 151 -3.24 -3.01 -1.82
N TYR A 152 -4.29 -2.35 -1.34
CA TYR A 152 -5.05 -1.41 -2.14
C TYR A 152 -5.02 -0.03 -1.50
N GLU A 153 -4.57 0.95 -2.29
CA GLU A 153 -4.65 2.36 -1.97
C GLU A 153 -5.86 2.97 -2.66
N PHE A 154 -6.47 3.96 -2.04
CA PHE A 154 -7.67 4.59 -2.57
C PHE A 154 -7.43 6.07 -2.77
N THR A 155 -8.00 6.65 -3.83
CA THR A 155 -7.96 8.09 -4.06
C THR A 155 -8.98 8.81 -3.18
N PRO A 156 -8.55 9.64 -2.21
CA PRO A 156 -9.46 10.49 -1.42
C PRO A 156 -10.07 11.58 -2.30
N TYR A 157 -11.26 12.05 -1.95
CA TYR A 157 -11.92 13.11 -2.70
C TYR A 157 -13.06 13.76 -1.93
N ILE A 158 -13.80 14.67 -2.59
CA ILE A 158 -14.95 15.34 -2.00
C ILE A 158 -16.30 14.76 -2.45
N VAL A 159 -17.31 14.88 -1.59
CA VAL A 159 -18.71 14.58 -1.88
C VAL A 159 -19.61 15.66 -1.27
N PHE A 160 -20.59 16.11 -2.04
CA PHE A 160 -21.66 16.99 -1.56
C PHE A 160 -22.72 16.19 -0.84
N ALA A 161 -23.19 16.66 0.32
CA ALA A 161 -24.31 16.06 1.03
C ALA A 161 -25.22 17.19 1.58
N PRO A 162 -26.42 17.43 1.01
CA PRO A 162 -27.02 16.70 -0.10
C PRO A 162 -26.32 16.99 -1.44
N SER A 163 -26.56 16.13 -2.42
CA SER A 163 -26.09 16.26 -3.81
C SER A 163 -27.28 16.33 -4.78
N SER A 164 -27.02 16.29 -6.08
CA SER A 164 -28.03 16.08 -7.12
C SER A 164 -27.41 15.40 -8.34
N THR A 165 -28.25 14.89 -9.26
CA THR A 165 -27.75 14.38 -10.56
C THR A 165 -27.08 15.49 -11.35
N PHE A 166 -27.60 16.71 -11.26
CA PHE A 166 -27.01 17.88 -11.88
C PHE A 166 -25.62 18.21 -11.32
N ILE A 167 -25.43 18.19 -10.00
CA ILE A 167 -24.10 18.40 -9.38
C ILE A 167 -23.11 17.32 -9.83
N THR A 168 -23.54 16.06 -9.93
CA THR A 168 -22.65 14.93 -10.20
C THR A 168 -22.34 14.73 -11.69
N THR A 169 -23.24 15.13 -12.59
CA THR A 169 -23.10 14.87 -14.04
C THR A 169 -23.13 16.14 -14.91
N GLY A 170 -23.48 17.30 -14.34
CA GLY A 170 -23.77 18.53 -15.06
C GLY A 170 -25.11 18.55 -15.79
N THR A 171 -25.91 17.48 -15.70
CA THR A 171 -27.19 17.33 -16.39
C THR A 171 -28.20 16.57 -15.51
N GLY A 172 -29.48 16.58 -15.86
CA GLY A 172 -30.51 15.83 -15.14
C GLY A 172 -31.16 16.61 -13.99
N SER A 173 -31.67 15.89 -13.00
CA SER A 173 -32.45 16.46 -11.89
C SER A 173 -31.58 17.27 -10.95
N ASP A 174 -32.12 18.41 -10.51
CA ASP A 174 -31.55 19.27 -9.46
C ASP A 174 -32.29 19.08 -8.12
N GLU A 175 -33.05 17.99 -7.98
CA GLU A 175 -33.63 17.59 -6.70
C GLU A 175 -32.53 17.15 -5.72
N TRP A 176 -32.62 17.64 -4.47
CA TRP A 176 -31.65 17.33 -3.43
C TRP A 176 -31.73 15.87 -2.98
N ASP A 177 -30.65 15.15 -3.19
CA ASP A 177 -30.40 13.83 -2.65
C ASP A 177 -29.62 13.92 -1.33
N TYR A 178 -30.27 13.53 -0.23
CA TYR A 178 -29.68 13.52 1.11
C TYR A 178 -28.94 12.21 1.43
N ASN A 179 -28.88 11.27 0.48
CA ASN A 179 -28.16 10.01 0.62
C ASN A 179 -27.16 9.80 -0.53
N PRO A 180 -26.29 10.80 -0.82
CA PRO A 180 -25.36 10.72 -1.93
C PRO A 180 -24.42 9.50 -1.81
N SER A 181 -23.89 9.09 -2.95
CA SER A 181 -22.88 8.04 -3.01
C SER A 181 -21.67 8.42 -3.86
N PHE A 182 -20.53 7.84 -3.56
CA PHE A 182 -19.30 7.94 -4.36
C PHE A 182 -18.74 6.55 -4.65
N ASN A 183 -17.99 6.44 -5.75
CA ASN A 183 -17.29 5.21 -6.11
C ASN A 183 -15.87 5.24 -5.55
N LEU A 184 -15.47 4.15 -4.90
CA LEU A 184 -14.10 3.90 -4.50
C LEU A 184 -13.24 3.73 -5.76
N LYS A 185 -12.10 4.42 -5.79
CA LYS A 185 -11.10 4.31 -6.84
C LYS A 185 -9.84 3.75 -6.22
N SER A 186 -9.57 2.48 -6.48
CA SER A 186 -8.43 1.76 -5.91
C SER A 186 -7.28 1.62 -6.91
N THR A 187 -6.06 1.69 -6.41
CA THR A 187 -4.85 1.22 -7.08
C THR A 187 -4.33 0.01 -6.31
N GLN A 188 -4.12 -1.10 -7.01
CA GLN A 188 -3.48 -2.29 -6.44
C GLN A 188 -1.97 -2.05 -6.41
N ILE A 189 -1.35 -2.28 -5.25
CA ILE A 189 0.08 -2.11 -5.02
C ILE A 189 0.66 -3.48 -4.65
N GLU A 190 1.64 -3.94 -5.41
CA GLU A 190 2.41 -5.14 -5.04
C GLU A 190 3.27 -4.84 -3.81
N ARG A 191 3.26 -5.76 -2.85
CA ARG A 191 4.05 -5.66 -1.62
C ARG A 191 5.27 -6.56 -1.76
N THR A 192 6.39 -6.09 -1.25
CA THR A 192 7.66 -6.82 -1.25
C THR A 192 8.09 -7.15 0.16
N GLY A 193 9.02 -8.08 0.30
CA GLY A 193 9.57 -8.52 1.57
C GLY A 193 11.06 -8.82 1.46
N LYS A 194 11.64 -9.16 2.60
CA LYS A 194 13.07 -9.46 2.74
C LYS A 194 13.29 -10.90 3.14
N LEU A 195 14.50 -11.39 2.91
CA LEU A 195 15.00 -12.67 3.44
C LEU A 195 16.18 -12.38 4.37
N ARG A 196 16.23 -12.99 5.54
CA ARG A 196 17.44 -13.05 6.37
C ARG A 196 18.06 -14.43 6.25
N ILE A 197 19.34 -14.49 5.95
CA ILE A 197 20.15 -15.72 6.02
C ILE A 197 21.01 -15.61 7.28
N VAL A 198 20.86 -16.55 8.20
CA VAL A 198 21.66 -16.64 9.43
C VAL A 198 22.60 -17.81 9.30
N LYS A 199 23.89 -17.56 9.55
CA LYS A 199 24.92 -18.60 9.61
C LYS A 199 25.51 -18.67 11.00
N LYS A 200 25.65 -19.88 11.52
CA LYS A 200 26.41 -20.19 12.73
C LYS A 200 27.62 -21.07 12.43
N LEU A 201 28.71 -20.74 13.12
CA LEU A 201 29.99 -21.45 13.09
C LEU A 201 30.42 -21.71 14.53
N ASP A 202 30.30 -22.95 14.99
CA ASP A 202 30.58 -23.33 16.38
C ASP A 202 32.09 -23.47 16.66
N GLN A 203 32.82 -24.02 15.71
CA GLN A 203 34.26 -24.23 15.73
C GLN A 203 34.88 -23.55 14.54
N TYR A 204 35.93 -22.75 14.76
CA TYR A 204 36.66 -22.04 13.72
C TYR A 204 38.17 -22.24 13.89
N ASN A 205 38.85 -22.58 12.80
CA ASN A 205 40.30 -22.72 12.81
C ASN A 205 40.97 -21.40 12.40
N ILE A 206 41.54 -20.70 13.38
CA ILE A 206 42.21 -19.40 13.21
C ILE A 206 43.32 -19.44 12.16
N SER A 207 44.02 -20.57 12.02
CA SER A 207 45.12 -20.71 11.05
C SER A 207 44.64 -20.68 9.60
N MET A 208 43.34 -20.79 9.35
CA MET A 208 42.77 -20.78 8.00
C MET A 208 42.51 -19.36 7.45
N GLY A 209 42.52 -18.34 8.32
CA GLY A 209 42.09 -16.99 7.94
C GLY A 209 40.61 -16.93 7.55
N LYS A 210 40.20 -15.81 6.94
CA LYS A 210 38.82 -15.53 6.53
C LYS A 210 38.21 -16.68 5.72
N GLN A 211 36.96 -17.02 6.03
CA GLN A 211 36.19 -18.06 5.34
C GLN A 211 34.87 -17.52 4.81
N SER A 212 34.50 -17.93 3.60
CA SER A 212 33.24 -17.58 2.97
C SER A 212 32.32 -18.79 2.85
N PHE A 213 31.03 -18.56 3.08
CA PHE A 213 29.94 -19.51 2.87
C PHE A 213 29.01 -18.95 1.82
N VAL A 214 28.57 -19.77 0.87
CA VAL A 214 27.80 -19.32 -0.29
C VAL A 214 26.42 -19.96 -0.31
N TYR A 215 25.41 -19.14 -0.55
CA TYR A 215 23.99 -19.49 -0.53
C TYR A 215 23.36 -19.18 -1.88
N ASP A 216 22.82 -20.19 -2.53
CA ASP A 216 21.94 -20.06 -3.69
C ASP A 216 20.51 -19.80 -3.19
N VAL A 217 19.94 -18.66 -3.57
CA VAL A 217 18.58 -18.25 -3.22
C VAL A 217 17.75 -18.25 -4.48
N LYS A 218 16.80 -19.18 -4.54
CA LYS A 218 15.84 -19.29 -5.62
C LYS A 218 14.44 -19.05 -5.09
N GLY A 219 13.68 -18.18 -5.75
CA GLY A 219 12.30 -17.88 -5.40
C GLY A 219 11.37 -18.05 -6.57
N THR A 220 10.21 -18.65 -6.30
CA THR A 220 9.15 -18.83 -7.29
C THR A 220 7.84 -18.21 -6.84
N LEU A 221 7.15 -17.59 -7.79
CA LEU A 221 5.84 -16.98 -7.63
C LEU A 221 4.97 -17.37 -8.81
N ASP A 222 3.81 -17.96 -8.53
CA ASP A 222 2.88 -18.46 -9.56
C ASP A 222 3.57 -19.36 -10.62
N GLY A 223 4.54 -20.17 -10.18
CA GLY A 223 5.30 -21.08 -11.04
C GLY A 223 6.40 -20.42 -11.87
N LYS A 224 6.65 -19.12 -11.72
CA LYS A 224 7.74 -18.39 -12.38
C LYS A 224 8.86 -18.08 -11.39
N VAL A 225 10.10 -18.14 -11.85
CA VAL A 225 11.25 -17.71 -11.06
C VAL A 225 11.25 -16.18 -11.01
N VAL A 226 11.29 -15.61 -9.81
CA VAL A 226 11.33 -14.15 -9.57
C VAL A 226 12.62 -13.71 -8.90
N ILE A 227 13.37 -14.63 -8.31
CA ILE A 227 14.73 -14.41 -7.80
C ILE A 227 15.54 -15.69 -7.98
N ASN A 228 16.79 -15.55 -8.40
CA ASN A 228 17.75 -16.64 -8.54
C ASN A 228 19.16 -16.05 -8.47
N ASN A 229 19.64 -15.81 -7.25
CA ASN A 229 20.90 -15.12 -6.99
C ASN A 229 21.71 -15.86 -5.93
N VAL A 230 23.01 -15.57 -5.91
CA VAL A 230 23.96 -16.19 -5.00
C VAL A 230 24.50 -15.14 -4.05
N TYR A 231 24.49 -15.44 -2.76
CA TYR A 231 24.94 -14.54 -1.70
C TYR A 231 26.01 -15.20 -0.84
N LYS A 232 26.92 -14.42 -0.26
CA LYS A 232 27.92 -14.92 0.68
C LYS A 232 27.74 -14.35 2.09
N ILE A 233 28.25 -15.11 3.06
CA ILE A 233 28.51 -14.66 4.44
C ILE A 233 29.94 -15.03 4.78
N ASP A 234 30.72 -14.05 5.23
CA ASP A 234 32.11 -14.24 5.64
C ASP A 234 32.25 -14.40 7.15
N PHE A 235 33.27 -15.14 7.58
CA PHE A 235 33.66 -15.32 8.98
C PHE A 235 35.17 -15.14 9.16
N ASP A 236 35.54 -14.36 10.19
CA ASP A 236 36.92 -14.20 10.66
C ASP A 236 37.17 -14.88 12.02
N GLY A 237 36.16 -15.58 12.55
CA GLY A 237 36.15 -16.24 13.85
C GLY A 237 34.91 -17.15 14.02
N PRO A 238 34.78 -17.87 15.15
CA PRO A 238 33.55 -18.59 15.46
C PRO A 238 32.45 -17.59 15.85
N GLY A 239 31.18 -17.97 15.68
CA GLY A 239 30.06 -17.11 16.07
C GLY A 239 28.83 -17.27 15.19
N THR A 240 28.04 -16.20 15.13
CA THR A 240 26.85 -16.11 14.29
C THR A 240 26.88 -14.79 13.53
N ASN A 241 26.78 -14.88 12.22
CA ASN A 241 26.66 -13.75 11.32
C ASN A 241 25.37 -13.91 10.53
N ASP A 242 24.76 -12.80 10.13
CA ASP A 242 23.59 -12.80 9.27
C ASP A 242 23.74 -11.86 8.10
N ARG A 243 22.90 -12.07 7.09
CA ARG A 243 22.75 -11.17 5.95
C ARG A 243 21.28 -10.99 5.62
N ILE A 244 20.87 -9.74 5.45
CA ILE A 244 19.56 -9.37 4.94
C ILE A 244 19.66 -9.18 3.43
N ILE A 245 18.80 -9.89 2.70
CA ILE A 245 18.61 -9.78 1.26
C ILE A 245 17.43 -8.84 1.02
N ASP A 246 17.72 -7.69 0.43
CA ASP A 246 16.81 -6.57 0.25
C ASP A 246 16.76 -6.17 -1.22
N VAL A 247 16.10 -6.99 -2.04
CA VAL A 247 15.98 -6.81 -3.50
C VAL A 247 14.51 -6.84 -3.96
N ASP A 248 13.63 -6.24 -3.17
CA ASP A 248 12.20 -6.12 -3.51
C ASP A 248 11.55 -7.47 -3.90
N ILE A 249 11.78 -8.52 -3.11
CA ILE A 249 11.23 -9.85 -3.39
C ILE A 249 9.70 -9.78 -3.23
N PRO A 250 8.89 -10.10 -4.25
CA PRO A 250 7.44 -10.01 -4.10
C PRO A 250 6.94 -10.88 -2.95
N ALA A 251 6.01 -10.36 -2.15
CA ALA A 251 5.37 -11.13 -1.09
C ALA A 251 4.64 -12.35 -1.66
N THR A 252 4.51 -13.39 -0.84
CA THR A 252 4.04 -14.75 -1.18
C THR A 252 4.98 -15.56 -2.09
N THR A 253 6.13 -15.01 -2.49
CA THR A 253 7.19 -15.79 -3.15
C THR A 253 7.64 -16.93 -2.25
N VAL A 254 7.71 -18.14 -2.80
CA VAL A 254 8.24 -19.32 -2.11
C VAL A 254 9.72 -19.43 -2.41
N LEU A 255 10.54 -19.30 -1.37
CA LEU A 255 11.99 -19.35 -1.44
C LEU A 255 12.53 -20.73 -1.04
N THR A 256 13.55 -21.14 -1.77
CA THR A 256 14.49 -22.20 -1.42
C THR A 256 15.87 -21.57 -1.27
N VAL A 257 16.50 -21.76 -0.11
CA VAL A 257 17.88 -21.31 0.16
C VAL A 257 18.75 -22.54 0.32
N THR A 258 19.78 -22.67 -0.52
CA THR A 258 20.72 -23.80 -0.49
C THR A 258 22.11 -23.29 -0.14
N GLU A 259 22.76 -23.86 0.86
CA GLU A 259 24.20 -23.65 1.08
C GLU A 259 24.99 -24.38 -0.01
N ALA A 260 25.24 -23.69 -1.12
CA ALA A 260 25.95 -24.22 -2.28
C ALA A 260 27.44 -24.45 -2.01
N TYR A 261 28.03 -23.69 -1.07
CA TYR A 261 29.40 -23.88 -0.63
C TYR A 261 29.52 -23.73 0.89
N PRO A 262 29.76 -24.83 1.62
CA PRO A 262 29.84 -24.82 3.09
C PRO A 262 31.17 -24.32 3.63
N GLY A 263 32.06 -23.74 2.80
CA GLY A 263 33.39 -23.29 3.19
C GLY A 263 34.45 -24.39 3.17
N SER A 264 35.68 -24.03 2.78
CA SER A 264 36.83 -24.94 2.80
C SER A 264 37.10 -25.46 4.22
N SER A 265 37.15 -26.78 4.41
CA SER A 265 37.36 -27.45 5.71
C SER A 265 36.24 -27.27 6.74
N TYR A 266 35.04 -26.93 6.27
CA TYR A 266 33.83 -26.94 7.08
C TYR A 266 32.81 -27.89 6.46
N LYS A 267 31.86 -28.32 7.29
CA LYS A 267 30.72 -29.12 6.86
C LYS A 267 29.48 -28.72 7.65
N PRO A 268 28.29 -28.92 7.09
CA PRO A 268 27.05 -28.80 7.85
C PRO A 268 27.07 -29.68 9.09
N VAL A 269 26.50 -29.17 10.18
CA VAL A 269 26.20 -29.99 11.36
C VAL A 269 25.12 -31.02 11.03
N ASP A 270 24.20 -30.64 10.15
CA ASP A 270 23.11 -31.46 9.64
C ASP A 270 23.04 -31.30 8.12
N GLU A 271 23.33 -32.38 7.37
CA GLU A 271 23.33 -32.36 5.90
C GLU A 271 21.94 -32.07 5.32
N GLU A 272 20.86 -32.44 6.03
CA GLU A 272 19.49 -32.12 5.60
C GLU A 272 19.20 -30.62 5.70
N LYS A 273 19.94 -29.88 6.53
CA LYS A 273 19.84 -28.41 6.67
C LYS A 273 20.73 -27.63 5.72
N MET A 274 21.34 -28.28 4.73
CA MET A 274 21.95 -27.58 3.60
C MET A 274 20.91 -26.90 2.70
N VAL A 275 19.63 -27.28 2.80
CA VAL A 275 18.53 -26.70 2.05
C VAL A 275 17.43 -26.29 3.03
N VAL A 276 17.04 -25.01 2.99
CA VAL A 276 15.84 -24.51 3.66
C VAL A 276 14.83 -24.17 2.57
N ASP A 277 13.77 -24.96 2.48
CA ASP A 277 12.74 -24.84 1.44
C ASP A 277 11.39 -24.38 2.02
N GLY A 278 10.52 -23.84 1.17
CA GLY A 278 9.15 -23.47 1.51
C GLY A 278 9.00 -22.18 2.31
N LEU A 279 10.03 -21.32 2.33
CA LEU A 279 9.95 -20.03 3.02
C LEU A 279 9.07 -19.06 2.21
N VAL A 280 7.92 -18.68 2.75
CA VAL A 280 6.99 -17.78 2.07
C VAL A 280 7.28 -16.34 2.47
N VAL A 281 7.76 -15.52 1.53
CA VAL A 281 8.05 -14.10 1.76
C VAL A 281 6.79 -13.39 2.26
N ILE A 282 6.95 -12.64 3.34
CA ILE A 282 5.91 -11.80 3.91
C ILE A 282 6.23 -10.33 3.63
N PRO A 283 5.21 -9.48 3.47
CA PRO A 283 5.39 -8.04 3.31
C PRO A 283 6.25 -7.41 4.41
N TYR A 284 7.17 -6.54 4.01
CA TYR A 284 7.98 -5.71 4.90
C TYR A 284 7.73 -4.23 4.51
N GLU A 285 6.91 -3.52 5.28
CA GLU A 285 6.51 -2.15 4.96
C GLU A 285 7.18 -1.10 5.85
N LYS A 286 7.72 -1.51 7.00
CA LYS A 286 8.44 -0.63 7.92
C LYS A 286 9.47 -1.37 8.76
N GLU A 287 10.40 -0.61 9.32
CA GLU A 287 11.39 -1.13 10.27
C GLU A 287 10.71 -1.84 11.45
N GLY A 288 11.23 -3.01 11.82
CA GLY A 288 10.65 -3.88 12.83
C GLY A 288 9.59 -4.87 12.32
N ASP A 289 9.17 -4.80 11.06
CA ASP A 289 8.33 -5.85 10.47
C ASP A 289 9.10 -7.19 10.40
N PRO A 290 8.39 -8.33 10.51
CA PRO A 290 9.02 -9.64 10.50
C PRO A 290 9.70 -9.93 9.16
N ILE A 291 10.83 -10.61 9.20
CA ILE A 291 11.60 -11.04 8.04
C ILE A 291 11.69 -12.57 8.06
N VAL A 292 11.38 -13.21 6.94
CA VAL A 292 11.56 -14.68 6.84
C VAL A 292 13.03 -15.03 6.93
N THR A 293 13.35 -16.08 7.69
CA THR A 293 14.73 -16.41 8.04
C THR A 293 15.09 -17.83 7.62
N ALA A 294 16.21 -17.99 6.93
CA ALA A 294 16.87 -19.26 6.67
C ALA A 294 18.09 -19.41 7.59
N GLU A 295 18.17 -20.50 8.34
CA GLU A 295 19.25 -20.72 9.32
C GLU A 295 20.13 -21.91 8.93
N PHE A 296 21.44 -21.70 8.98
CA PHE A 296 22.47 -22.70 8.64
C PHE A 296 23.52 -22.79 9.74
N GLU A 297 24.04 -24.00 9.98
CA GLU A 297 25.07 -24.23 11.01
C GLU A 297 26.13 -25.20 10.49
N ASN A 298 27.39 -24.76 10.51
CA ASN A 298 28.55 -25.59 10.11
C ASN A 298 29.55 -25.73 11.25
N THR A 299 30.24 -26.86 11.24
CA THR A 299 31.37 -27.17 12.12
C THR A 299 32.63 -27.42 11.30
N TYR A 300 33.77 -27.22 11.94
CA TYR A 300 35.07 -27.58 11.38
C TYR A 300 35.14 -29.09 11.07
N SER A 301 35.61 -29.43 9.86
CA SER A 301 35.67 -30.82 9.39
C SER A 301 37.04 -31.49 9.60
N GLY A 302 38.01 -30.78 10.17
CA GLY A 302 39.38 -31.29 10.41
C GLY A 302 40.35 -31.08 9.24
N GLY A 303 39.90 -30.46 8.14
CA GLY A 303 40.74 -30.14 6.98
C GLY A 303 41.64 -28.92 7.17
N LEU A 304 42.73 -28.82 6.40
CA LEU A 304 43.65 -27.67 6.40
C LEU A 304 43.70 -26.96 5.05
N ILE A 305 42.55 -26.88 4.36
CA ILE A 305 42.44 -26.21 3.06
C ILE A 305 42.31 -24.70 3.29
N VAL A 306 43.42 -23.98 3.13
CA VAL A 306 43.50 -22.51 3.29
C VAL A 306 42.99 -21.82 2.01
N GLY A 307 42.33 -20.66 2.15
CA GLY A 307 41.94 -19.81 1.01
C GLY A 307 40.52 -20.02 0.46
N GLY A 308 39.55 -20.41 1.30
CA GLY A 308 38.14 -20.54 0.93
C GLY A 308 37.39 -19.20 0.82
N ILE A 309 37.97 -18.24 0.08
CA ILE A 309 37.35 -16.94 -0.20
C ILE A 309 36.41 -17.05 -1.39
N ALA A 310 35.20 -16.52 -1.26
CA ALA A 310 34.20 -16.47 -2.33
C ALA A 310 34.06 -15.07 -2.90
N ALA A 311 33.96 -14.99 -4.23
CA ALA A 311 33.48 -13.81 -4.92
C ALA A 311 31.96 -13.92 -5.07
N GLU A 312 31.29 -12.79 -4.90
CA GLU A 312 29.86 -12.67 -5.10
C GLU A 312 29.61 -11.65 -6.18
N ASN A 313 28.71 -11.99 -7.10
CA ASN A 313 28.27 -11.11 -8.17
C ASN A 313 26.75 -11.06 -8.13
N THR A 314 26.20 -9.87 -7.92
CA THR A 314 24.76 -9.66 -7.89
C THR A 314 24.32 -9.04 -9.21
N PHE A 315 23.31 -9.66 -9.82
CA PHE A 315 22.66 -9.13 -11.02
C PHE A 315 21.22 -8.78 -10.68
N ILE A 316 20.78 -7.59 -11.11
CA ILE A 316 19.40 -7.13 -10.99
C ILE A 316 18.89 -6.77 -12.38
N GLU A 317 17.72 -7.29 -12.75
CA GLU A 317 17.00 -6.88 -13.96
C GLU A 317 16.09 -5.70 -13.61
N ASP A 318 16.15 -4.61 -14.39
CA ASP A 318 15.26 -3.46 -14.19
C ASP A 318 13.91 -3.62 -14.89
N GLU A 319 13.02 -2.62 -14.73
CA GLU A 319 11.69 -2.61 -15.33
C GLU A 319 11.67 -2.68 -16.87
N ASN A 320 12.80 -2.39 -17.53
CA ASN A 320 12.95 -2.45 -18.99
C ASN A 320 13.57 -3.79 -19.45
N GLY A 321 13.93 -4.68 -18.53
CA GLY A 321 14.60 -5.94 -18.81
C GLY A 321 16.12 -5.83 -18.97
N ASP A 322 16.71 -4.69 -18.58
CA ASP A 322 18.16 -4.52 -18.63
C ASP A 322 18.80 -5.12 -17.38
N ILE A 323 19.84 -5.93 -17.57
CA ILE A 323 20.59 -6.57 -16.48
C ILE A 323 21.71 -5.66 -16.02
N HIS A 324 21.65 -5.25 -14.76
CA HIS A 324 22.65 -4.45 -14.09
C HIS A 324 23.49 -5.30 -13.17
N PHE A 325 24.81 -5.10 -13.21
CA PHE A 325 25.73 -5.64 -12.23
C PHE A 325 25.80 -4.70 -11.04
N ILE A 326 25.55 -5.21 -9.84
CA ILE A 326 25.76 -4.48 -8.60
C ILE A 326 27.07 -4.99 -8.00
N GLU A 327 28.08 -4.14 -8.04
CA GLU A 327 29.31 -4.34 -7.30
C GLU A 327 29.01 -3.95 -5.84
N ASP A 328 29.10 -4.90 -4.91
CA ASP A 328 29.06 -4.57 -3.48
C ASP A 328 30.22 -3.60 -3.20
N VAL A 329 29.89 -2.34 -2.90
CA VAL A 329 30.83 -1.41 -2.28
C VAL A 329 31.02 -1.91 -0.86
N VAL A 330 32.03 -2.77 -0.69
CA VAL A 330 32.56 -3.12 0.62
C VAL A 330 33.11 -1.81 1.22
N GLU A 331 32.40 -1.22 2.19
CA GLU A 331 33.02 -0.26 3.13
C GLU A 331 34.04 -0.96 4.04
#